data_AF-A0A5J4RAL1-F1
#
_entry.id   AF-A0A5J4RAL1-F1
#
_cell.length_a   1.000
_cell.length_b   1.000
_cell.length_c   1.000
_cell.angle_alpha   90.00
_cell.angle_beta   90.00
_cell.angle_gamma   90.00
#
_symmetry.space_group_name_H-M   'P 1'
#
loop_
_entity.id
_entity.type
_entity.pdbx_description
1 polymer ?
#
loop_
_entity_poly.entity_id
_entity_poly.type
_entity_poly.pdbx_seq_one_letter_code
_entity_poly.pdbx_strand_id
1 'polypeptide(L)'
;METQEKKPNEVLMGLFIKLRECKKEFQEQAGVISECNPLLSYKDMESRFYADMGECLSIVGYFIGEHAANGVHHQTPEKSPNVITFDTNESPRD
;
A
#
# COMPACT_ATOMS: atom_id res chain seq x y z
N MET A 1 20.89 17.61 15.23
CA MET A 1 19.52 17.47 14.68
C MET A 1 19.29 15.97 14.61
N GLU A 2 18.53 15.41 15.54
CA GLU A 2 18.26 13.97 15.55
C GLU A 2 17.34 13.65 14.38
N THR A 3 17.83 12.89 13.41
CA THR A 3 17.00 12.27 12.37
C THR A 3 16.12 11.24 13.04
N GLN A 4 14.85 11.58 13.28
CA GLN A 4 13.82 10.58 13.55
C GLN A 4 13.77 9.66 12.34
N GLU A 5 14.24 8.42 12.50
CA GLU A 5 14.00 7.36 11.52
C GLU A 5 12.50 7.17 11.37
N LYS A 6 11.96 7.56 10.21
CA LYS A 6 10.57 7.28 9.87
C LYS A 6 10.42 5.77 9.72
N LYS A 7 9.34 5.22 10.29
CA LYS A 7 9.06 3.79 10.13
C LYS A 7 8.89 3.48 8.64
N PRO A 8 9.43 2.37 8.11
CA PRO A 8 9.33 2.02 6.70
C PRO A 8 7.91 2.12 6.12
N ASN A 9 6.89 1.75 6.91
CA ASN A 9 5.48 1.86 6.52
C ASN A 9 4.99 3.30 6.30
N GLU A 10 5.46 4.26 7.11
CA GLU A 10 5.10 5.68 6.94
C GLU A 10 5.71 6.25 5.66
N VAL A 11 6.93 5.83 5.33
CA VAL A 11 7.61 6.20 4.08
C VAL A 11 6.87 5.62 2.88
N LEU A 12 6.53 4.33 2.91
CA LEU A 12 5.78 3.66 1.84
C LEU A 12 4.40 4.28 1.65
N MET A 13 3.70 4.59 2.74
CA MET A 13 2.41 5.27 2.62
C MET A 13 2.53 6.68 2.06
N GLY A 14 3.53 7.45 2.50
CA GLY A 14 3.81 8.77 1.93
C GLY A 14 4.08 8.69 0.42
N LEU A 15 4.88 7.71 0.00
CA LEU A 15 5.15 7.46 -1.42
C LEU A 15 3.88 7.10 -2.19
N PHE A 16 3.04 6.22 -1.65
CA PHE A 16 1.79 5.82 -2.29
C PHE A 16 0.83 6.99 -2.50
N ILE A 17 0.72 7.89 -1.51
CA ILE A 17 -0.07 9.12 -1.62
C ILE A 17 0.48 10.00 -2.73
N LYS A 18 1.80 10.23 -2.75
CA LYS A 18 2.46 11.07 -3.77
C LYS A 18 2.28 10.53 -5.19
N LEU A 19 2.33 9.20 -5.38
CA LEU A 19 2.05 8.57 -6.67
C LEU A 19 0.60 8.81 -7.12
N ARG A 20 -0.38 8.76 -6.20
CA ARG A 20 -1.78 9.08 -6.53
C ARG A 20 -1.98 10.55 -6.88
N GLU A 21 -1.33 11.46 -6.15
CA GLU A 21 -1.35 12.90 -6.45
C GLU A 21 -0.76 13.16 -7.84
N CYS A 22 0.41 12.60 -8.14
CA CYS A 22 1.05 12.72 -9.45
C CYS A 22 0.15 12.21 -10.59
N LYS A 23 -0.50 11.05 -10.41
CA LYS A 23 -1.45 10.51 -11.40
C LYS A 23 -2.60 11.48 -11.66
N LYS A 24 -3.13 12.10 -10.60
CA LYS A 24 -4.24 13.06 -10.69
C LYS A 24 -3.80 14.34 -11.41
N GLU A 25 -2.67 14.91 -11.02
CA GLU A 25 -2.12 16.13 -11.64
C GLU A 25 -1.85 15.94 -13.13
N PHE A 26 -1.28 14.79 -13.52
CA PHE A 26 -1.06 14.48 -14.92
C PHE A 26 -2.38 14.42 -15.71
N GLN A 27 -3.41 13.78 -15.15
CA GLN A 27 -4.73 13.70 -15.79
C GLN A 27 -5.34 15.10 -16.00
N GLU A 28 -5.23 15.98 -15.01
CA GLU A 28 -5.72 17.35 -15.10
C GLU A 28 -4.96 18.15 -16.18
N GLN A 29 -3.62 18.03 -16.21
CA GLN A 29 -2.79 18.68 -17.23
C GLN A 29 -3.07 18.16 -18.64
N ALA A 30 -3.21 16.84 -18.80
CA ALA A 30 -3.56 16.23 -20.08
C ALA A 30 -4.91 16.74 -20.59
N GLY A 31 -5.89 16.90 -19.70
CA GLY A 31 -7.18 17.51 -20.03
C GLY A 31 -7.03 18.92 -20.58
N VAL A 32 -6.37 19.82 -19.84
CA VAL A 32 -6.15 21.22 -20.26
C VAL A 32 -5.40 21.31 -21.58
N ILE A 33 -4.36 20.49 -21.77
CA ILE A 33 -3.58 20.48 -23.01
C ILE A 33 -4.43 20.02 -24.19
N SER A 34 -5.27 18.99 -24.00
CA SER A 34 -6.16 18.48 -25.06
C SER A 34 -7.19 19.52 -25.50
N GLU A 35 -7.71 20.32 -24.56
CA GLU A 35 -8.61 21.45 -24.85
C GLU A 35 -7.88 22.56 -25.60
N CYS A 36 -6.63 22.87 -25.22
CA CYS A 36 -5.84 23.93 -25.84
C CYS A 36 -5.31 23.54 -27.24
N ASN A 37 -5.03 22.26 -27.48
CA ASN A 37 -4.42 21.77 -28.72
C ASN A 37 -5.10 20.48 -29.21
N PRO A 38 -6.32 20.57 -29.77
CA PRO A 38 -7.14 19.40 -30.13
C PRO A 38 -6.56 18.56 -31.29
N LEU A 39 -5.59 19.08 -32.04
CA LEU A 39 -4.89 18.35 -33.10
C LEU A 39 -3.67 17.57 -32.60
N LEU A 40 -3.19 17.84 -31.38
CA LEU A 40 -2.08 17.09 -30.80
C LEU A 40 -2.63 15.84 -30.09
N SER A 41 -2.25 14.66 -30.60
CA SER A 41 -2.56 13.38 -29.96
C SER A 41 -1.45 12.99 -28.99
N TYR A 42 -1.78 12.98 -27.70
CA TYR A 42 -0.89 12.51 -26.64
C TYR A 42 -1.14 11.07 -26.21
N LYS A 43 -2.01 10.34 -26.91
CA LYS A 43 -2.47 8.99 -26.51
C LYS A 43 -1.34 8.04 -26.14
N ASP A 44 -0.24 8.03 -26.90
CA ASP A 44 0.88 7.13 -26.63
C ASP A 44 1.64 7.51 -25.36
N MET A 45 1.83 8.82 -25.13
CA MET A 45 2.46 9.34 -23.92
C MET A 45 1.57 9.12 -22.68
N GLU A 46 0.27 9.40 -22.82
CA GLU A 46 -0.73 9.19 -21.77
C GLU A 46 -0.86 7.70 -21.42
N SER A 47 -0.94 6.83 -22.42
CA SER A 47 -0.99 5.38 -22.22
C SER A 47 0.25 4.87 -21.50
N ARG A 48 1.44 5.35 -21.90
CA ARG A 48 2.70 4.96 -21.25
C ARG A 48 2.76 5.44 -19.81
N PHE A 49 2.40 6.70 -19.56
CA PHE A 49 2.35 7.25 -18.21
C PHE A 49 1.42 6.42 -17.30
N TYR A 50 0.21 6.08 -17.78
CA TYR A 50 -0.72 5.28 -16.97
C TYR A 50 -0.24 3.84 -16.73
N ALA A 51 0.47 3.23 -17.69
CA ALA A 51 1.10 1.93 -17.49
C ALA A 51 2.18 1.99 -16.41
N ASP A 52 3.16 2.89 -16.58
CA ASP A 52 4.30 3.04 -15.66
C ASP A 52 3.84 3.44 -14.24
N MET A 53 2.84 4.33 -14.14
CA MET A 53 2.24 4.69 -12.85
C MET A 53 1.45 3.54 -12.22
N GLY A 54 0.81 2.71 -13.03
CA GLY A 54 0.13 1.50 -12.57
C GLY A 54 1.10 0.53 -11.92
N GLU A 55 2.25 0.29 -12.56
CA GLU A 55 3.32 -0.54 -11.99
C GLU A 55 3.85 0.03 -10.67
N CYS A 56 4.15 1.34 -10.62
CA CYS A 56 4.62 1.98 -9.40
C CYS A 56 3.61 1.84 -8.24
N LEU A 57 2.32 2.08 -8.49
CA LEU A 57 1.26 1.92 -7.48
C LEU A 57 1.13 0.46 -7.02
N SER A 58 1.27 -0.49 -7.94
CA SER A 58 1.20 -1.92 -7.64
C SER A 58 2.37 -2.36 -6.74
N ILE A 59 3.59 -1.99 -7.08
CA ILE A 59 4.80 -2.35 -6.31
C ILE A 59 4.74 -1.75 -4.90
N VAL A 60 4.42 -0.47 -4.78
CA VAL A 60 4.32 0.18 -3.46
C VAL A 60 3.18 -0.40 -2.64
N GLY A 61 2.03 -0.66 -3.28
CA GLY A 61 0.89 -1.32 -2.64
C GLY A 61 1.22 -2.73 -2.13
N TYR A 62 1.98 -3.51 -2.90
CA TYR A 62 2.47 -4.82 -2.48
C TYR A 62 3.30 -4.72 -1.20
N PHE A 63 4.30 -3.83 -1.15
CA PHE A 63 5.14 -3.68 0.05
C PHE A 63 4.37 -3.20 1.29
N ILE A 64 3.37 -2.33 1.10
CA ILE A 64 2.47 -1.93 2.20
C ILE A 64 1.68 -3.14 2.70
N GLY A 65 1.12 -3.93 1.80
CA GLY A 65 0.36 -5.14 2.13
C GLY A 65 1.21 -6.18 2.86
N GLU A 66 2.41 -6.45 2.37
CA GLU A 66 3.36 -7.37 3.00
C GLU A 66 3.75 -6.91 4.40
N HIS A 67 4.04 -5.62 4.58
CA HIS A 67 4.35 -5.07 5.90
C HIS A 67 3.16 -5.23 6.86
N ALA A 68 1.93 -4.98 6.39
CA ALA A 68 0.72 -5.16 7.19
C ALA A 68 0.50 -6.64 7.57
N ALA A 69 0.66 -7.57 6.62
CA ALA A 69 0.51 -9.00 6.85
C ALA A 69 1.56 -9.55 7.84
N ASN A 70 2.82 -9.17 7.67
CA ASN A 70 3.90 -9.55 8.58
C ASN A 70 3.66 -9.00 10.00
N GLY A 71 3.13 -7.78 10.12
CA GLY A 71 2.72 -7.22 11.41
C GLY A 71 1.66 -8.06 12.13
N VAL A 72 0.72 -8.68 11.39
CA VAL A 72 -0.31 -9.57 11.94
C VAL A 72 0.26 -10.94 12.32
N HIS A 73 1.20 -11.48 11.52
CA HIS A 73 1.89 -12.74 11.83
C HIS A 73 2.74 -12.66 13.10
N HIS A 74 3.35 -11.51 13.39
CA HIS A 74 4.10 -11.31 14.64
C HIS A 74 3.20 -11.12 15.88
N GLN A 75 1.90 -10.85 15.69
CA GLN A 75 0.93 -10.68 16.79
C GLN A 75 0.09 -11.93 17.05
N THR A 76 0.12 -12.91 16.14
CA THR A 76 -0.48 -14.22 16.42
C THR A 76 0.54 -15.01 17.23
N PRO A 77 0.24 -15.36 18.50
CA PRO A 77 1.09 -16.29 19.23
C PRO A 77 1.20 -17.53 18.37
N GLU A 78 2.43 -18.02 18.18
CA GLU A 78 2.69 -19.31 17.57
C GLU A 78 1.89 -20.35 18.36
N LYS A 79 0.68 -20.67 17.90
CA LYS A 79 -0.11 -21.76 18.47
C LYS A 79 0.67 -22.99 18.09
N SER A 80 1.49 -23.47 19.02
CA SER A 80 2.12 -24.78 18.91
C SER A 80 1.04 -25.76 18.43
N PRO A 81 1.15 -26.32 17.22
CA PRO A 81 0.06 -27.07 16.60
C PRO A 81 -0.29 -28.36 17.37
N ASN A 82 0.49 -28.69 18.40
CA ASN A 82 0.41 -29.92 19.17
C ASN A 82 -0.09 -29.74 20.60
N VAL A 83 -0.51 -28.54 21.02
CA VAL A 83 -1.06 -28.34 22.39
C VAL A 83 -2.57 -28.15 22.30
N ILE A 84 -3.30 -29.24 22.57
CA ILE A 84 -4.73 -29.21 22.84
C ILE A 84 -4.90 -28.93 24.33
N THR A 85 -5.33 -27.71 24.68
CA THR A 85 -5.68 -27.36 26.06
C THR A 85 -7.14 -27.72 26.29
N PHE A 86 -7.41 -28.63 27.23
CA PHE A 86 -8.76 -28.91 27.70
C PHE A 86 -9.04 -28.05 28.94
N ASP A 87 -10.09 -27.22 28.87
CA ASP A 87 -10.58 -26.50 30.04
C ASP A 87 -11.32 -27.47 30.97
N THR A 88 -10.65 -27.93 32.02
CA THR A 88 -11.30 -28.65 33.13
C THR A 88 -12.05 -27.67 34.01
N ASN A 89 -13.31 -27.40 33.66
CA ASN A 89 -14.29 -26.81 34.57
C ASN A 89 -14.80 -27.88 35.53
N GLU A 90 -13.98 -28.31 36.49
CA GLU A 90 -14.47 -28.98 37.69
C GLU A 90 -14.00 -28.20 38.91
N SER A 91 -14.89 -27.34 39.40
CA SER A 91 -14.78 -26.77 40.74
C SER A 91 -15.11 -27.89 41.74
N PRO A 92 -14.30 -28.12 42.78
CA PRO A 92 -14.67 -29.03 43.86
C PRO A 92 -15.95 -28.50 44.51
N ARG A 93 -16.98 -29.34 44.60
CA ARG A 93 -18.12 -29.10 45.47
C ARG A 93 -17.74 -29.64 46.85
N ASP A 94 -17.40 -28.73 47.77
CA ASP A 94 -17.48 -28.99 49.21
C ASP A 94 -18.83 -28.47 49.74
#